data_AF-A0A0N4XQY2-F1
#
_entry.id   AF-A0A0N4XQY2-F1
#
_cell.length_a   1.000
_cell.length_b   1.000
_cell.length_c   1.000
_cell.angle_alpha   90.00
_cell.angle_beta   90.00
_cell.angle_gamma   90.00
#
_symmetry.space_group_name_H-M   'P 1'
#
loop_
_entity.id
_entity.type
_entity.pdbx_description
1 polymer ?
#
loop_
_entity_poly.entity_id
_entity_poly.type
_entity_poly.pdbx_seq_one_letter_code
_entity_poly.pdbx_strand_id
1 'polypeptide(L)'
;MTMFEELMEEQRKIAEQQQKDMIAMVVGQMTGVRGSGHGSEEVSVPNVMSALSHRIDRFIFDPEVDMGFSRWFSRYKEVLMNDAKQLPESARVRLLCEKLDTVSFEKYQRHVLPREVSEIGFDETVFTLRQLFDLKSSEFTTKYQSLNLEKNDSEDFLTYMGRVNEMCEKARIYELDSDGIKCLLWIIGLKSQKEAEVRQRLIAVLDRECQEGRKVSLQQLHKECEKFLSLKRDSDTIAGNV
;
A
#
# COMPACT_ATOMS: atom_id res chain seq x y z
N MET A 1 38.47 -56.24 59.93
CA MET A 1 37.93 -55.47 58.80
C MET A 1 37.59 -56.50 57.74
N THR A 2 36.31 -56.71 57.52
CA THR A 2 35.77 -57.89 56.83
C THR A 2 35.74 -57.65 55.32
N MET A 3 35.90 -58.69 54.49
CA MET A 3 35.77 -58.60 53.01
C MET A 3 34.50 -57.85 52.54
N PHE A 4 33.47 -57.82 53.39
CA PHE A 4 32.23 -57.09 53.13
C PHE A 4 32.42 -55.56 53.19
N GLU A 5 33.26 -55.04 54.10
CA GLU A 5 33.61 -53.62 54.16
C GLU A 5 34.43 -53.20 52.92
N GLU A 6 35.38 -54.04 52.49
CA GLU A 6 36.15 -53.81 51.25
C GLU A 6 35.25 -53.79 50.02
N LEU A 7 34.30 -54.73 49.91
CA LEU A 7 33.34 -54.78 48.80
C LEU A 7 32.43 -53.53 48.76
N MET A 8 31.97 -53.05 49.92
CA MET A 8 31.13 -51.85 49.99
C MET A 8 31.91 -50.59 49.64
N GLU A 9 33.19 -50.52 50.03
CA GLU A 9 34.08 -49.41 49.68
C GLU A 9 34.48 -49.43 48.20
N GLU A 10 34.64 -50.61 47.61
CA GLU A 10 34.85 -50.80 46.18
C GLU A 10 33.61 -50.39 45.37
N GLN A 11 32.42 -50.80 45.81
CA GLN A 11 31.16 -50.36 45.19
C GLN A 11 30.95 -48.84 45.30
N ARG A 12 31.32 -48.24 46.43
CA ARG A 12 31.27 -46.79 46.60
C ARG A 12 32.25 -46.07 45.67
N LYS A 13 33.48 -46.57 45.51
CA LYS A 13 34.46 -46.03 44.55
C LYS A 13 33.98 -46.14 43.11
N ILE A 14 33.35 -47.27 42.73
CA ILE A 14 32.78 -47.46 41.39
C ILE A 14 31.64 -46.46 41.15
N ALA A 15 30.75 -46.27 42.12
CA ALA A 15 29.65 -45.30 42.02
C ALA A 15 30.17 -43.85 41.91
N GLU A 16 31.16 -43.48 42.72
CA GLU A 16 31.81 -42.15 42.65
C GLU A 16 32.52 -41.94 41.30
N GLN A 17 33.12 -42.99 40.73
CA GLN A 17 33.76 -42.93 39.41
C GLN A 17 32.72 -42.79 38.30
N GLN A 18 31.63 -43.57 38.34
CA GLN A 18 30.51 -43.44 37.39
C GLN A 18 29.86 -42.05 37.45
N GLN A 19 29.72 -41.47 38.65
CA GLN A 19 29.21 -40.12 38.82
C GLN A 19 30.18 -39.07 38.23
N LYS A 20 31.49 -39.21 38.45
CA LYS A 20 32.51 -38.34 37.85
C LYS A 20 32.55 -38.46 36.33
N ASP A 21 32.42 -39.66 35.78
CA ASP A 21 32.39 -39.89 34.34
C ASP A 21 31.12 -39.31 33.70
N MET A 22 29.98 -39.40 34.38
CA MET A 22 28.73 -38.76 33.95
C MET A 22 28.84 -37.22 33.98
N ILE A 23 29.44 -36.65 35.03
CA ILE A 23 29.71 -35.20 35.10
C ILE A 23 30.71 -34.79 34.01
N ALA A 24 31.77 -35.58 33.77
CA ALA A 24 32.73 -35.32 32.70
C ALA A 24 32.10 -35.44 31.30
N MET A 25 31.11 -36.32 31.11
CA MET A 25 30.35 -36.43 29.85
C MET A 25 29.43 -35.22 29.64
N VAL A 26 28.75 -34.73 30.70
CA VAL A 26 27.91 -33.52 30.64
C VAL A 26 28.78 -32.27 30.43
N VAL A 27 29.90 -32.15 31.14
CA VAL A 27 30.88 -31.05 30.97
C VAL A 27 31.58 -31.15 29.62
N GLY A 28 31.84 -32.35 29.11
CA GLY A 28 32.36 -32.61 27.77
C GLY A 28 31.37 -32.23 26.67
N GLN A 29 30.06 -32.43 26.89
CA GLN A 29 29.02 -31.88 26.01
C GLN A 29 28.93 -30.34 26.12
N MET A 30 29.12 -29.75 27.31
CA MET A 30 29.14 -28.30 27.49
C MET A 30 30.41 -27.62 26.92
N THR A 31 31.55 -28.29 26.91
CA THR A 31 32.83 -27.76 26.40
C THR A 31 33.15 -28.21 24.96
N GLY A 32 32.47 -29.25 24.48
CA GLY A 32 32.47 -29.73 23.09
C GLY A 32 31.47 -29.01 22.19
N VAL A 33 30.49 -28.29 22.73
CA VAL A 33 29.66 -27.32 21.98
C VAL A 33 30.39 -25.97 21.95
N ARG A 34 31.56 -25.95 21.29
CA ARG A 34 32.22 -24.71 20.89
C ARG A 34 31.57 -24.15 19.61
N GLY A 35 30.26 -23.96 19.68
CA GLY A 35 29.43 -23.46 18.59
C GLY A 35 27.93 -23.70 18.76
N SER A 36 27.32 -23.31 19.88
CA SER A 36 25.88 -22.97 19.95
C SER A 36 25.47 -22.64 21.38
N GLY A 37 24.70 -21.56 21.54
CA GLY A 37 23.71 -21.50 22.61
C GLY A 37 24.07 -20.70 23.86
N HIS A 38 24.65 -19.52 23.71
CA HIS A 38 24.22 -18.36 24.50
C HIS A 38 23.85 -17.25 23.51
N GLY A 39 22.73 -17.44 22.82
CA GLY A 39 22.04 -16.34 22.15
C GLY A 39 20.81 -16.03 23.00
N SER A 40 20.62 -14.83 23.53
CA SER A 40 19.88 -13.82 22.75
C SER A 40 19.66 -14.33 21.33
N GLU A 41 18.48 -14.91 21.07
CA GLU A 41 18.04 -15.20 19.72
C GLU A 41 18.15 -13.89 18.92
N GLU A 42 19.27 -13.67 18.25
CA GLU A 42 19.36 -12.70 17.18
C GLU A 42 18.43 -13.24 16.11
N VAL A 43 17.18 -12.77 16.14
CA VAL A 43 16.17 -13.17 15.18
C VAL A 43 16.70 -12.78 13.81
N SER A 44 17.13 -13.78 13.03
CA SER A 44 17.77 -13.54 11.76
C SER A 44 16.80 -12.85 10.80
N VAL A 45 17.32 -11.95 9.96
CA VAL A 45 16.53 -11.22 8.95
C VAL A 45 15.63 -12.15 8.12
N PRO A 46 16.09 -13.33 7.64
CA PRO A 46 15.22 -14.27 6.92
C PRO A 46 14.04 -14.80 7.75
N ASN A 47 14.25 -15.05 9.05
CA ASN A 47 13.20 -15.55 9.93
C ASN A 47 12.13 -14.48 10.19
N VAL A 48 12.56 -13.25 10.45
CA VAL A 48 11.64 -12.09 10.57
C VAL A 48 10.88 -11.89 9.26
N MET A 49 11.58 -11.87 8.13
CA MET A 49 10.98 -11.60 6.83
C MET A 49 9.94 -12.67 6.46
N SER A 50 10.23 -13.94 6.72
CA SER A 50 9.27 -15.04 6.54
C SER A 50 8.04 -14.85 7.44
N ALA A 51 8.22 -14.56 8.72
CA ALA A 51 7.10 -14.36 9.65
C ALA A 51 6.20 -13.17 9.24
N LEU A 52 6.79 -12.06 8.78
CA LEU A 52 6.04 -10.92 8.26
C LEU A 52 5.36 -11.24 6.93
N SER A 53 6.04 -11.97 6.04
CA SER A 53 5.49 -12.40 4.76
C SER A 53 4.20 -13.21 4.95
N HIS A 54 4.16 -14.17 5.87
CA HIS A 54 2.96 -14.97 6.12
C HIS A 54 1.74 -14.18 6.61
N ARG A 55 1.94 -12.95 7.11
CA ARG A 55 0.85 -12.07 7.59
C ARG A 55 0.26 -11.18 6.49
N ILE A 56 0.85 -11.23 5.29
CA ILE A 56 0.49 -10.36 4.17
C ILE A 56 0.06 -11.23 2.99
N ASP A 57 -1.16 -11.01 2.51
CA ASP A 57 -1.67 -11.68 1.32
C ASP A 57 -1.05 -11.08 0.05
N ARG A 58 -0.98 -11.88 -1.01
CA ARG A 58 -0.46 -11.44 -2.31
C ARG A 58 -1.33 -10.31 -2.87
N PHE A 59 -0.69 -9.25 -3.33
CA PHE A 59 -1.32 -8.19 -4.12
C PHE A 59 -1.56 -8.68 -5.54
N ILE A 60 -2.81 -8.55 -6.00
CA ILE A 60 -3.22 -8.82 -7.37
C ILE A 60 -3.97 -7.58 -7.83
N PHE A 61 -3.45 -6.91 -8.85
CA PHE A 61 -4.12 -5.71 -9.38
C PHE A 61 -5.33 -6.11 -10.21
N ASP A 62 -6.50 -5.65 -9.78
CA ASP A 62 -7.77 -5.81 -10.51
C ASP A 62 -8.46 -4.44 -10.67
N PRO A 63 -8.52 -3.90 -11.91
CA PRO A 63 -9.17 -2.63 -12.17
C PRO A 63 -10.69 -2.68 -12.10
N GLU A 64 -11.33 -3.86 -12.16
CA GLU A 64 -12.79 -4.01 -12.12
C GLU A 64 -13.35 -4.02 -10.69
N VAL A 65 -12.53 -4.44 -9.71
CA VAL A 65 -12.96 -4.65 -8.31
C VAL A 65 -12.55 -3.48 -7.38
N ASP A 66 -12.09 -2.34 -7.94
CA ASP A 66 -11.52 -1.18 -7.20
C ASP A 66 -10.42 -1.62 -6.18
N MET A 67 -9.71 -2.71 -6.48
CA MET A 67 -8.63 -3.23 -5.65
C MET A 67 -7.28 -2.60 -6.05
N GLY A 68 -7.17 -1.29 -5.82
CA GLY A 68 -5.93 -0.55 -6.01
C GLY A 68 -4.86 -0.91 -4.97
N PHE A 69 -3.60 -0.62 -5.30
CA PHE A 69 -2.47 -0.85 -4.40
C PHE A 69 -2.62 -0.11 -3.06
N SER A 70 -3.17 1.10 -3.05
CA SER A 70 -3.42 1.87 -1.82
C SER A 70 -4.41 1.16 -0.88
N ARG A 71 -5.45 0.49 -1.41
CA ARG A 71 -6.41 -0.27 -0.61
C ARG A 71 -5.75 -1.48 0.05
N TRP A 72 -5.01 -2.27 -0.75
CA TRP A 72 -4.25 -3.41 -0.25
C TRP A 72 -3.19 -2.97 0.77
N PHE A 73 -2.42 -1.92 0.47
CA PHE A 73 -1.37 -1.40 1.35
C PHE A 73 -1.94 -0.91 2.68
N SER A 74 -3.12 -0.26 2.67
CA SER A 74 -3.80 0.19 3.88
C SER A 74 -4.12 -0.97 4.83
N ARG A 75 -4.57 -2.11 4.29
CA ARG A 75 -4.88 -3.33 5.07
C ARG A 75 -3.67 -3.87 5.83
N TYR A 76 -2.48 -3.79 5.24
CA TYR A 76 -1.23 -4.29 5.84
C TYR A 76 -0.30 -3.17 6.31
N LYS A 77 -0.81 -1.94 6.44
CA LYS A 77 -0.01 -0.74 6.75
C LYS A 77 0.82 -0.92 8.03
N GLU A 78 0.22 -1.46 9.09
CA GLU A 78 0.92 -1.71 10.35
C GLU A 78 2.09 -2.69 10.17
N VAL A 79 1.88 -3.77 9.41
CA VAL A 79 2.93 -4.77 9.15
C VAL A 79 4.06 -4.18 8.30
N LEU A 80 3.71 -3.46 7.22
CA LEU A 80 4.66 -2.92 6.24
C LEU A 80 5.40 -1.66 6.73
N MET A 81 4.76 -0.85 7.59
CA MET A 81 5.33 0.41 8.08
C MET A 81 5.88 0.34 9.50
N ASN A 82 5.33 -0.50 10.39
CA ASN A 82 5.77 -0.56 11.79
C ASN A 82 6.55 -1.83 12.07
N ASP A 83 5.97 -3.00 11.83
CA ASP A 83 6.65 -4.27 12.15
C ASP A 83 7.87 -4.50 11.27
N ALA A 84 7.80 -4.13 9.98
CA ALA A 84 8.91 -4.24 9.06
C ALA A 84 10.04 -3.21 9.30
N LYS A 85 9.90 -2.24 10.21
CA LYS A 85 10.99 -1.28 10.50
C LYS A 85 12.22 -1.94 11.10
N GLN A 86 12.07 -3.09 11.73
CA GLN A 86 13.20 -3.87 12.25
C GLN A 86 14.04 -4.52 11.13
N LEU A 87 13.52 -4.57 9.91
CA LEU A 87 14.25 -5.05 8.74
C LEU A 87 15.08 -3.92 8.12
N PRO A 88 16.28 -4.22 7.57
CA PRO A 88 17.01 -3.26 6.74
C PRO A 88 16.16 -2.87 5.53
N GLU A 89 16.34 -1.65 5.02
CA GLU A 89 15.49 -1.09 3.96
C GLU A 89 15.40 -2.00 2.73
N SER A 90 16.52 -2.60 2.30
CA SER A 90 16.55 -3.55 1.19
C SER A 90 15.71 -4.81 1.44
N ALA A 91 15.59 -5.28 2.69
CA ALA A 91 14.70 -6.38 3.04
C ALA A 91 13.23 -5.94 3.08
N ARG A 92 12.93 -4.69 3.45
CA ARG A 92 11.57 -4.14 3.39
C ARG A 92 11.07 -4.02 1.95
N VAL A 93 11.93 -3.55 1.04
CA VAL A 93 11.62 -3.48 -0.40
C VAL A 93 11.41 -4.89 -0.96
N ARG A 94 12.30 -5.84 -0.64
CA ARG A 94 12.13 -7.24 -1.06
C ARG A 94 10.84 -7.87 -0.54
N LEU A 95 10.49 -7.63 0.73
CA LEU A 95 9.22 -8.12 1.31
C LEU A 95 8.02 -7.58 0.54
N LEU A 96 8.04 -6.29 0.18
CA LEU A 96 6.96 -5.67 -0.60
C LEU A 96 6.88 -6.27 -2.01
N CYS A 97 8.02 -6.42 -2.69
CA CYS A 97 8.10 -7.01 -4.02
C CYS A 97 7.68 -8.49 -4.05
N GLU A 98 8.02 -9.28 -3.03
CA GLU A 98 7.60 -10.68 -2.88
C GLU A 98 6.06 -10.82 -2.84
N LYS A 99 5.37 -9.77 -2.38
CA LYS A 99 3.91 -9.75 -2.27
C LYS A 99 3.22 -9.31 -3.54
N LEU A 100 3.93 -8.81 -4.54
CA LEU A 100 3.35 -8.56 -5.85
C LEU A 100 3.16 -9.89 -6.58
N ASP A 101 2.05 -10.04 -7.30
CA ASP A 101 1.95 -11.11 -8.29
C ASP A 101 2.96 -10.91 -9.43
N THR A 102 3.19 -11.95 -10.21
CA THR A 102 4.18 -11.94 -11.28
C THR A 102 3.96 -10.78 -12.26
N VAL A 103 2.71 -10.52 -12.63
CA VAL A 103 2.39 -9.49 -13.63
C VAL A 103 2.66 -8.09 -13.08
N SER A 104 2.27 -7.82 -11.83
CA SER A 104 2.52 -6.51 -11.20
C SER A 104 4.00 -6.30 -10.93
N PHE A 105 4.73 -7.32 -10.47
CA PHE A 105 6.17 -7.23 -10.23
C PHE A 105 6.93 -6.91 -11.52
N GLU A 106 6.66 -7.60 -12.63
CA GLU A 106 7.33 -7.32 -13.89
C GLU A 106 7.05 -5.91 -14.42
N LYS A 107 5.81 -5.42 -14.28
CA LYS A 107 5.46 -4.04 -14.65
C LYS A 107 6.24 -3.02 -13.82
N TYR A 108 6.34 -3.24 -12.51
CA TYR A 108 7.15 -2.42 -11.63
C TYR A 108 8.63 -2.44 -12.04
N GLN A 109 9.21 -3.62 -12.25
CA GLN A 109 10.60 -3.79 -12.65
C GLN A 109 10.91 -3.05 -13.97
N ARG A 110 10.03 -3.16 -14.97
CA ARG A 110 10.17 -2.43 -16.25
C ARG A 110 10.10 -0.91 -16.07
N HIS A 111 9.31 -0.42 -15.11
CA HIS A 111 9.11 1.02 -14.88
C HIS A 111 10.32 1.69 -14.21
N VAL A 112 11.06 0.96 -13.39
CA VAL A 112 12.17 1.53 -12.61
C VAL A 112 13.52 1.50 -13.32
N LEU A 113 13.58 0.89 -14.51
CA LEU A 113 14.78 0.91 -15.35
C LEU A 113 15.23 2.36 -15.63
N PRO A 114 16.55 2.62 -15.66
CA PRO A 114 17.65 1.63 -15.65
C PRO A 114 18.11 1.18 -14.25
N ARG A 115 17.46 1.61 -13.17
CA ARG A 115 17.84 1.22 -11.80
C ARG A 115 17.37 -0.19 -11.49
N GLU A 116 18.11 -0.87 -10.64
CA GLU A 116 17.70 -2.16 -10.09
C GLU A 116 16.73 -1.96 -8.92
N VAL A 117 15.79 -2.89 -8.73
CA VAL A 117 14.79 -2.82 -7.64
C VAL A 117 15.44 -2.71 -6.26
N SER A 118 16.63 -3.30 -6.08
CA SER A 118 17.41 -3.24 -4.84
C SER A 118 18.00 -1.86 -4.53
N GLU A 119 18.07 -0.96 -5.52
CA GLU A 119 18.64 0.39 -5.41
C GLU A 119 17.57 1.46 -5.09
N ILE A 120 16.32 1.03 -4.91
CA ILE A 120 15.17 1.90 -4.73
C ILE A 120 14.74 1.82 -3.27
N GLY A 121 14.56 2.98 -2.64
CA GLY A 121 14.11 3.06 -1.26
C GLY A 121 12.69 2.54 -1.08
N PHE A 122 12.31 2.25 0.16
CA PHE A 122 10.97 1.71 0.44
C PHE A 122 9.86 2.71 0.07
N ASP A 123 10.01 3.97 0.45
CA ASP A 123 9.00 4.99 0.19
C ASP A 123 8.86 5.31 -1.30
N GLU A 124 9.98 5.31 -2.04
CA GLU A 124 10.00 5.46 -3.50
C GLU A 124 9.32 4.27 -4.20
N THR A 125 9.57 3.05 -3.71
CA THR A 125 8.89 1.84 -4.19
C THR A 125 7.38 1.95 -3.99
N VAL A 126 6.94 2.31 -2.77
CA VAL A 126 5.51 2.48 -2.45
C VAL A 126 4.88 3.56 -3.33
N PHE A 127 5.55 4.69 -3.53
CA PHE A 127 5.07 5.76 -4.40
C PHE A 127 4.90 5.28 -5.85
N THR A 128 5.89 4.57 -6.38
CA THR A 128 5.86 4.03 -7.74
C THR A 128 4.74 3.00 -7.92
N LEU A 129 4.56 2.10 -6.95
CA LEU A 129 3.49 1.10 -6.99
C LEU A 129 2.11 1.74 -6.94
N ARG A 130 1.91 2.80 -6.15
CA ARG A 130 0.68 3.61 -6.20
C ARG A 130 0.45 4.20 -7.59
N GLN A 131 1.49 4.77 -8.20
CA GLN A 131 1.38 5.37 -9.55
C GLN A 131 0.99 4.35 -10.64
N LEU A 132 1.44 3.10 -10.51
CA LEU A 132 1.21 2.04 -11.49
C LEU A 132 -0.11 1.29 -11.27
N PHE A 133 -0.51 1.11 -10.01
CA PHE A 133 -1.55 0.16 -9.63
C PHE A 133 -2.65 0.76 -8.75
N ASP A 134 -2.71 2.09 -8.62
CA ASP A 134 -3.95 2.75 -8.20
C ASP A 134 -4.77 3.19 -9.41
N LEU A 135 -6.09 3.16 -9.24
CA LEU A 135 -7.00 3.70 -10.22
C LEU A 135 -6.80 5.22 -10.28
N LYS A 136 -6.39 5.71 -11.45
CA LYS A 136 -6.27 7.14 -11.73
C LYS A 136 -7.66 7.69 -12.04
N SER A 137 -8.43 8.00 -11.01
CA SER A 137 -9.58 8.88 -11.14
C SER A 137 -9.13 10.33 -10.93
N SER A 138 -9.55 11.26 -11.78
CA SER A 138 -9.35 12.66 -11.46
C SER A 138 -10.17 13.02 -10.22
N GLU A 139 -9.75 14.04 -9.48
CA GLU A 139 -10.50 14.46 -8.29
C GLU A 139 -11.94 14.84 -8.64
N PHE A 140 -12.15 15.50 -9.79
CA PHE A 140 -13.49 15.76 -10.29
C PHE A 140 -14.30 14.47 -10.43
N THR A 141 -13.75 13.43 -11.06
CA THR A 141 -14.45 12.16 -11.24
C THR A 141 -14.81 11.51 -9.91
N THR A 142 -13.89 11.50 -8.94
CA THR A 142 -14.16 10.92 -7.61
C THR A 142 -15.26 11.69 -6.87
N LYS A 143 -15.20 13.03 -6.87
CA LYS A 143 -16.21 13.91 -6.27
C LYS A 143 -17.57 13.77 -6.95
N TYR A 144 -17.58 13.65 -8.28
CA TYR A 144 -18.80 13.39 -9.04
C TYR A 144 -19.42 12.04 -8.64
N GLN A 145 -18.63 10.97 -8.62
CA GLN A 145 -19.11 9.64 -8.27
C GLN A 145 -19.69 9.60 -6.85
N SER A 146 -19.08 10.28 -5.87
CA SER A 146 -19.63 10.34 -4.51
C SER A 146 -20.99 11.04 -4.44
N LEU A 147 -21.20 12.07 -5.28
CA LEU A 147 -22.47 12.80 -5.33
C LEU A 147 -23.57 12.06 -6.09
N ASN A 148 -23.18 11.13 -6.97
CA ASN A 148 -24.09 10.36 -7.82
C ASN A 148 -24.25 8.91 -7.33
N LEU A 149 -23.98 8.65 -6.05
CA LEU A 149 -24.19 7.34 -5.43
C LEU A 149 -25.67 7.04 -5.27
N GLU A 150 -26.06 5.87 -5.74
CA GLU A 150 -27.39 5.30 -5.57
C GLU A 150 -27.26 3.91 -4.94
N LYS A 151 -28.22 3.55 -4.08
CA LYS A 151 -28.28 2.22 -3.46
C LYS A 151 -28.73 1.21 -4.51
N ASN A 152 -28.02 0.10 -4.63
CA ASN A 152 -28.46 -0.99 -5.51
C ASN A 152 -29.63 -1.75 -4.87
N ASP A 153 -30.52 -2.34 -5.67
CA ASP A 153 -31.68 -3.10 -5.14
C ASP A 153 -31.26 -4.30 -4.28
N SER A 154 -30.18 -4.98 -4.66
CA SER A 154 -29.62 -6.14 -3.95
C SER A 154 -28.74 -5.78 -2.75
N GLU A 155 -28.45 -4.50 -2.51
CA GLU A 155 -27.54 -4.03 -1.46
C GLU A 155 -28.31 -3.70 -0.18
N ASP A 156 -27.83 -4.22 0.96
CA ASP A 156 -28.36 -3.89 2.28
C ASP A 156 -27.92 -2.50 2.76
N PHE A 157 -28.59 -1.97 3.78
CA PHE A 157 -28.34 -0.61 4.27
C PHE A 157 -26.96 -0.43 4.91
N LEU A 158 -26.41 -1.47 5.56
CA LEU A 158 -25.11 -1.38 6.22
C LEU A 158 -24.01 -1.31 5.17
N THR A 159 -24.09 -2.16 4.15
CA THR A 159 -23.16 -2.15 3.00
C THR A 159 -23.24 -0.80 2.27
N TYR A 160 -24.45 -0.30 2.00
CA TYR A 160 -24.62 1.00 1.35
C TYR A 160 -24.06 2.16 2.18
N MET A 161 -24.34 2.19 3.49
CA MET A 161 -23.78 3.20 4.40
C MET A 161 -22.25 3.19 4.36
N GLY A 162 -21.64 2.00 4.39
CA GLY A 162 -20.20 1.83 4.27
C GLY A 162 -19.66 2.39 2.95
N ARG A 163 -20.32 2.09 1.83
CA ARG A 163 -19.95 2.59 0.49
C ARG A 163 -20.06 4.12 0.38
N VAL A 164 -21.11 4.72 0.95
CA VAL A 164 -21.25 6.18 1.02
C VAL A 164 -20.09 6.79 1.81
N ASN A 165 -19.79 6.25 2.99
CA ASN A 165 -18.70 6.75 3.82
C ASN A 165 -17.35 6.64 3.11
N GLU A 166 -17.05 5.47 2.54
CA GLU A 166 -15.80 5.22 1.80
C GLU A 166 -15.61 6.20 0.64
N MET A 167 -16.65 6.41 -0.18
CA MET A 167 -16.56 7.30 -1.34
C MET A 167 -16.45 8.77 -0.94
N CYS A 168 -17.15 9.20 0.12
CA CYS A 168 -17.04 10.56 0.64
C CYS A 168 -15.64 10.88 1.18
N GLU A 169 -15.02 9.93 1.88
CA GLU A 169 -13.63 10.05 2.35
C GLU A 169 -12.64 10.05 1.18
N LYS A 170 -12.80 9.14 0.20
CA LYS A 170 -11.98 9.08 -1.01
C LYS A 170 -12.07 10.38 -1.82
N ALA A 171 -13.26 10.98 -1.90
CA ALA A 171 -13.52 12.24 -2.59
C ALA A 171 -13.13 13.49 -1.78
N ARG A 172 -12.77 13.32 -0.49
CA ARG A 172 -12.57 14.42 0.47
C ARG A 172 -13.72 15.43 0.43
N ILE A 173 -14.94 14.92 0.51
CA ILE A 173 -16.16 15.73 0.34
C ILE A 173 -16.23 16.90 1.35
N TYR A 174 -15.60 16.75 2.52
CA TYR A 174 -15.51 17.78 3.56
C TYR A 174 -14.63 18.98 3.18
N GLU A 175 -13.76 18.86 2.17
CA GLU A 175 -12.95 19.98 1.66
C GLU A 175 -13.72 20.85 0.66
N LEU A 176 -14.87 20.38 0.16
CA LEU A 176 -15.71 21.13 -0.76
C LEU A 176 -16.49 22.21 -0.01
N ASP A 177 -16.26 23.46 -0.41
CA ASP A 177 -17.10 24.57 0.02
C ASP A 177 -18.33 24.75 -0.90
N SER A 178 -19.16 25.73 -0.56
CA SER A 178 -20.39 26.03 -1.29
C SER A 178 -20.13 26.27 -2.78
N ASP A 179 -19.03 26.92 -3.14
CA ASP A 179 -18.71 27.22 -4.53
C ASP A 179 -18.15 26.01 -5.27
N GLY A 180 -17.35 25.17 -4.60
CA GLY A 180 -16.95 23.86 -5.13
C GLY A 180 -18.15 22.98 -5.49
N ILE A 181 -19.15 22.89 -4.59
CA ILE A 181 -20.39 22.14 -4.85
C ILE A 181 -21.15 22.74 -6.04
N LYS A 182 -21.31 24.07 -6.10
CA LYS A 182 -21.98 24.73 -7.24
C LYS A 182 -21.27 24.45 -8.57
N CYS A 183 -19.95 24.48 -8.59
CA CYS A 183 -19.15 24.18 -9.78
C CYS A 183 -19.39 22.74 -10.26
N LEU A 184 -19.36 21.77 -9.35
CA LEU A 184 -19.67 20.37 -9.66
C LEU A 184 -21.09 20.24 -10.22
N LEU A 185 -22.10 20.77 -9.52
CA LEU A 185 -23.50 20.71 -9.96
C LEU A 185 -23.69 21.33 -11.35
N TRP A 186 -23.01 22.44 -11.64
CA TRP A 186 -23.10 23.09 -12.93
C TRP A 186 -22.53 22.20 -14.05
N ILE A 187 -21.33 21.64 -13.87
CA ILE A 187 -20.72 20.74 -14.87
C ILE A 187 -21.55 19.47 -15.05
N ILE A 188 -22.08 18.89 -13.97
CA ILE A 188 -22.94 17.69 -14.01
C ILE A 188 -24.22 17.95 -14.83
N GLY A 189 -24.74 19.17 -14.80
CA GLY A 189 -25.90 19.59 -15.57
C GLY A 189 -25.68 19.60 -17.08
N LEU A 190 -24.42 19.70 -17.55
CA LEU A 190 -24.06 19.73 -18.98
C LEU A 190 -24.10 18.32 -19.57
N LYS A 191 -25.30 17.76 -19.76
CA LYS A 191 -25.48 16.36 -20.21
C LYS A 191 -25.39 16.18 -21.72
N SER A 192 -25.49 17.27 -22.50
CA SER A 192 -25.52 17.17 -23.97
C SER A 192 -24.17 16.77 -24.53
N GLN A 193 -24.17 15.98 -25.60
CA GLN A 193 -22.93 15.69 -26.34
C GLN A 193 -22.37 16.92 -27.05
N LYS A 194 -23.21 17.91 -27.37
CA LYS A 194 -22.75 19.20 -27.91
C LYS A 194 -21.88 19.99 -26.93
N GLU A 195 -21.99 19.68 -25.64
CA GLU A 195 -21.26 20.33 -24.55
C GLU A 195 -20.05 19.50 -24.10
N ALA A 196 -19.74 18.38 -24.77
CA ALA A 196 -18.70 17.46 -24.31
C ALA A 196 -17.32 18.12 -24.20
N GLU A 197 -16.93 18.91 -25.19
CA GLU A 197 -15.66 19.65 -25.16
C GLU A 197 -15.64 20.72 -24.07
N VAL A 198 -16.75 21.43 -23.87
CA VAL A 198 -16.87 22.43 -22.80
C VAL A 198 -16.74 21.74 -21.45
N ARG A 199 -17.48 20.65 -21.23
CA ARG A 199 -17.42 19.85 -20.01
C ARG A 199 -16.00 19.35 -19.74
N GLN A 200 -15.32 18.80 -20.75
CA GLN A 200 -13.93 18.35 -20.64
C GLN A 200 -12.99 19.51 -20.25
N ARG A 201 -13.17 20.69 -20.86
CA ARG A 201 -12.37 21.87 -20.55
C ARG A 201 -12.56 22.35 -19.11
N LEU A 202 -13.81 22.41 -18.64
CA LEU A 202 -14.14 22.86 -17.29
C LEU A 202 -13.64 21.88 -16.21
N ILE A 203 -13.71 20.57 -16.48
CA ILE A 203 -13.12 19.55 -15.62
C ILE A 203 -11.60 19.77 -15.51
N ALA A 204 -10.91 19.96 -16.64
CA ALA A 204 -9.47 20.21 -16.64
C ALA A 204 -9.07 21.49 -15.89
N VAL A 205 -9.91 22.54 -15.93
CA VAL A 205 -9.71 23.75 -15.12
C VAL A 205 -9.82 23.41 -13.64
N LEU A 206 -10.90 22.75 -13.20
CA LEU A 206 -11.06 22.40 -11.78
C LEU A 206 -9.94 21.49 -11.27
N ASP A 207 -9.55 20.47 -12.03
CA ASP A 207 -8.47 19.56 -11.63
C ASP A 207 -7.13 20.30 -11.48
N ARG A 208 -6.80 21.23 -12.39
CA ARG A 208 -5.60 22.07 -12.29
C ARG A 208 -5.63 22.97 -11.06
N GLU A 209 -6.72 23.70 -10.86
CA GLU A 209 -6.84 24.63 -9.73
C GLU A 209 -6.77 23.88 -8.39
N CYS A 210 -7.34 22.68 -8.32
CA CYS A 210 -7.28 21.85 -7.13
C CYS A 210 -5.86 21.32 -6.85
N GLN A 211 -5.11 20.90 -7.88
CA GLN A 211 -3.69 20.52 -7.74
C GLN A 211 -2.83 21.68 -7.19
N GLU A 212 -3.19 22.92 -7.51
CA GLU A 212 -2.53 24.13 -7.01
C GLU A 212 -3.10 24.62 -5.67
N GLY A 213 -4.02 23.86 -5.04
CA GLY A 213 -4.65 24.19 -3.77
C GLY A 213 -5.56 25.42 -3.82
N ARG A 214 -6.01 25.82 -5.02
CA ARG A 214 -6.86 26.99 -5.24
C ARG A 214 -8.32 26.61 -5.32
N LYS A 215 -9.16 27.52 -4.81
CA LYS A 215 -10.62 27.41 -4.88
C LYS A 215 -11.14 28.21 -6.07
N VAL A 216 -12.11 27.63 -6.77
CA VAL A 216 -12.73 28.22 -7.96
C VAL A 216 -14.19 28.53 -7.64
N SER A 217 -14.60 29.78 -7.86
CA SER A 217 -16.00 30.15 -7.77
C SER A 217 -16.77 29.78 -9.03
N LEU A 218 -18.09 29.59 -8.92
CA LEU A 218 -18.94 29.32 -10.08
C LEU A 218 -18.81 30.40 -11.16
N GLN A 219 -18.66 31.67 -10.74
CA GLN A 219 -18.47 32.79 -11.66
C GLN A 219 -17.12 32.74 -12.39
N GLN A 220 -16.04 32.34 -11.71
CA GLN A 220 -14.74 32.16 -12.36
C GLN A 220 -14.80 31.02 -13.37
N LEU A 221 -15.44 29.91 -13.01
CA LEU A 221 -15.62 28.77 -13.90
C LEU A 221 -16.45 29.13 -15.14
N HIS A 222 -17.50 29.94 -14.98
CA HIS A 222 -18.27 30.49 -16.11
C HIS A 222 -17.41 31.36 -17.02
N LYS A 223 -16.57 32.24 -16.47
CA LYS A 223 -15.66 33.08 -17.28
C LYS A 223 -14.69 32.24 -18.10
N GLU A 224 -14.18 31.14 -17.55
CA GLU A 224 -13.34 30.19 -18.29
C GLU A 224 -14.12 29.49 -19.41
N CYS A 225 -15.41 29.18 -19.20
CA CYS A 225 -16.30 28.68 -20.26
C CYS A 225 -16.44 29.69 -21.40
N GLU A 226 -16.77 30.95 -21.09
CA GLU A 226 -16.93 32.00 -22.09
C GLU A 226 -15.65 32.25 -22.88
N LYS A 227 -14.51 32.28 -22.20
CA LYS A 227 -13.19 32.41 -22.83
C LYS A 227 -12.93 31.26 -23.80
N PHE A 228 -13.23 30.02 -23.41
CA PHE A 228 -13.08 28.86 -24.28
C PHE A 228 -14.00 28.95 -25.51
N LEU A 229 -15.27 29.32 -25.32
CA LEU A 229 -16.23 29.47 -26.42
C LEU A 229 -15.83 30.59 -27.40
N SER A 230 -15.27 31.70 -26.91
CA SER A 230 -14.71 32.76 -27.74
C SER A 230 -13.56 32.23 -28.61
N LEU A 231 -12.58 31.57 -27.98
CA LEU A 231 -11.42 31.01 -28.69
C LEU A 231 -11.83 29.97 -29.73
N LYS A 232 -12.85 29.15 -29.43
CA LYS A 232 -13.39 28.18 -30.39
C LYS A 232 -13.98 28.89 -31.61
N ARG A 233 -14.76 29.95 -31.40
CA ARG A 233 -15.32 30.77 -32.49
C ARG A 233 -14.23 31.43 -33.33
N ASP A 234 -13.20 31.96 -32.69
CA ASP A 234 -12.06 32.58 -33.38
C ASP A 234 -11.32 31.53 -34.23
N SER A 235 -11.08 30.34 -33.68
CA SER A 235 -10.47 29.21 -34.39
C SER A 235 -11.31 28.75 -35.59
N ASP A 236 -12.62 28.61 -35.43
CA ASP A 236 -13.52 28.21 -36.52
C ASP A 236 -13.53 29.27 -37.64
N THR A 237 -13.42 30.55 -37.28
CA THR A 237 -13.33 31.65 -38.26
C THR A 237 -12.02 31.60 -39.07
N ILE A 238 -10.91 31.22 -38.44
CA ILE A 238 -9.62 31.05 -39.12
C ILE A 238 -9.63 29.80 -40.00
N ALA A 239 -10.19 28.69 -39.51
CA ALA A 239 -10.25 27.42 -40.24
C ALA A 239 -11.26 27.43 -41.40
N GLY A 240 -12.33 28.23 -41.29
CA GLY A 240 -13.35 28.40 -42.33
C GLY A 240 -12.99 29.36 -43.47
N ASN A 241 -11.79 29.95 -43.45
CA ASN A 241 -11.26 30.80 -44.53
C ASN A 241 -10.33 30.02 -45.49
N VAL A 242 -10.64 28.75 -45.77
CA VAL A 242 -10.04 27.94 -46.85
C VAL A 242 -11.09 27.59 -47.89
#